data_AF-A0A1H2B7I9-F1
#
_entry.id   AF-A0A1H2B7I9-F1
#
_cell.length_a   1.000
_cell.length_b   1.000
_cell.length_c   1.000
_cell.angle_alpha   90.00
_cell.angle_beta   90.00
_cell.angle_gamma   90.00
#
_symmetry.space_group_name_H-M   'P 1'
#
loop_
_entity.id
_entity.type
_entity.pdbx_description
1 polymer ?
#
loop_
_entity_poly.entity_id
_entity_poly.type
_entity_poly.pdbx_seq_one_letter_code
_entity_poly.pdbx_strand_id
1 'polypeptide(L)'
;MHPLLSKTAIALVVTAQALGVAEAALFAVDPGPYLPANGSFAAWYQDTHGRTLDLCLSKAVSSRVPGAPGAPTYMCNLLPAPGVFDDAQPVVFPTNFPDEAFWFTADATIVDAARGIDLSFGTAIEAAFAAEEPVEGDQISFARVRIRIDVPTAGTYVVTHPYGVDVFDVPVPGRRAINMTRDIGIGVPKTYDGALRGDVGPFLRSANGPYTETNPVTGAAEQFIGDPNIEEAVTGSPFNTNFVRIEGPNGLDLRTTLFAISGKLSTVVRPTPMITQRSTYSRKAGESAPVAQQDIFVMAPPPPATAVVSSSRPLLNMSEANTTGNWYAQSALNPSLPSSVQVTADNSLAIPTSTPTTLSMTLTDLVVIQRAEYSLSSGQLTLVASTSDETSPPVLTATSASGAAIGALSGEGAVKTLATGISPIPPSRVRVTSSNGGSDTEEVVIVQ
;
A
#
# COMPACT_ATOMS: atom_id res chain seq x y z
N MET A 1 58.16 8.64 11.46
CA MET A 1 57.25 9.64 10.86
C MET A 1 56.03 8.87 10.36
N HIS A 2 54.88 9.10 10.98
CA HIS A 2 53.60 8.48 10.64
C HIS A 2 53.08 8.97 9.28
N PRO A 3 52.51 8.10 8.43
CA PRO A 3 51.53 8.54 7.45
C PRO A 3 50.13 8.39 8.05
N LEU A 4 49.42 9.51 8.05
CA LEU A 4 48.04 9.68 8.53
C LEU A 4 47.07 8.87 7.66
N LEU A 5 46.35 7.93 8.28
CA LEU A 5 45.12 7.36 7.76
C LEU A 5 44.01 8.42 7.88
N SER A 6 43.70 9.08 6.77
CA SER A 6 42.49 9.89 6.65
C SER A 6 41.28 8.96 6.58
N LYS A 7 40.49 8.93 7.65
CA LYS A 7 39.18 8.28 7.70
C LYS A 7 38.20 9.10 6.88
N THR A 8 38.05 8.78 5.60
CA THR A 8 36.91 9.26 4.82
C THR A 8 35.70 8.41 5.21
N ALA A 9 34.74 9.05 5.88
CA ALA A 9 33.45 8.45 6.17
C ALA A 9 32.79 8.06 4.84
N ILE A 10 32.56 6.77 4.64
CA ILE A 10 31.69 6.27 3.58
C ILE A 10 30.28 6.72 3.96
N ALA A 11 29.81 7.80 3.34
CA ALA A 11 28.41 8.14 3.33
C ALA A 11 27.72 7.08 2.47
N LEU A 12 27.10 6.10 3.14
CA LEU A 12 26.18 5.16 2.52
C LEU A 12 24.93 5.96 2.12
N VAL A 13 24.95 6.55 0.92
CA VAL A 13 23.74 7.06 0.30
C VAL A 13 22.93 5.83 -0.08
N VAL A 14 21.94 5.50 0.74
CA VAL A 14 20.88 4.58 0.36
C VAL A 14 20.10 5.30 -0.74
N THR A 15 20.49 5.08 -1.99
CA THR A 15 19.59 5.29 -3.13
C THR A 15 18.41 4.36 -2.89
N ALA A 16 17.29 4.94 -2.45
CA ALA A 16 16.00 4.27 -2.46
C ALA A 16 15.63 4.03 -3.93
N GLN A 17 16.14 2.94 -4.49
CA GLN A 17 15.33 2.22 -5.46
C GLN A 17 14.00 1.96 -4.76
N ALA A 18 12.89 2.12 -5.48
CA ALA A 18 11.58 1.67 -5.03
C ALA A 18 11.61 0.12 -4.91
N LEU A 19 12.31 -0.35 -3.88
CA LEU A 19 12.08 -1.66 -3.29
C LEU A 19 10.60 -1.65 -2.91
N GLY A 20 9.88 -2.67 -3.33
CA GLY A 20 8.49 -2.91 -2.92
C GLY A 20 8.41 -3.13 -1.43
N VAL A 21 8.57 -2.04 -0.67
CA VAL A 21 8.19 -1.96 0.72
C VAL A 21 6.72 -2.31 0.77
N ALA A 22 6.34 -3.17 1.71
CA ALA A 22 4.92 -3.38 1.98
C ALA A 22 4.30 -1.99 2.19
N GLU A 23 3.23 -1.68 1.47
CA GLU A 23 2.56 -0.39 1.56
C GLU A 23 1.26 -0.62 2.33
N ALA A 24 0.98 0.27 3.29
CA ALA A 24 -0.35 0.31 3.85
C ALA A 24 -1.25 1.01 2.84
N ALA A 25 -2.09 0.25 2.14
CA ALA A 25 -2.90 0.78 1.05
C ALA A 25 -4.14 -0.06 0.79
N LEU A 26 -5.16 0.60 0.23
CA LEU A 26 -6.29 -0.03 -0.42
C LEU A 26 -5.99 -0.25 -1.92
N PHE A 27 -6.80 -1.07 -2.57
CA PHE A 27 -6.63 -1.40 -4.00
C PHE A 27 -7.68 -0.74 -4.89
N ALA A 28 -8.95 -0.80 -4.49
CA ALA A 28 -10.05 -0.27 -5.30
C ALA A 28 -11.22 0.20 -4.45
N VAL A 29 -12.06 1.04 -5.04
CA VAL A 29 -13.32 1.53 -4.47
C VAL A 29 -14.43 1.37 -5.49
N ASP A 30 -15.68 1.31 -5.01
CA ASP A 30 -16.86 1.38 -5.85
C ASP A 30 -16.80 2.57 -6.84
N PRO A 31 -16.79 2.33 -8.16
CA PRO A 31 -16.78 3.41 -9.16
C PRO A 31 -18.16 4.07 -9.32
N GLY A 32 -19.18 3.60 -8.61
CA GLY A 32 -20.55 4.06 -8.72
C GLY A 32 -21.34 3.33 -9.82
N PRO A 33 -22.61 3.74 -10.05
CA PRO A 33 -23.30 4.88 -9.46
C PRO A 33 -23.58 4.73 -7.95
N TYR A 34 -23.44 5.81 -7.20
CA TYR A 34 -23.68 5.83 -5.75
C TYR A 34 -25.18 5.91 -5.45
N LEU A 35 -25.68 4.97 -4.64
CA LEU A 35 -27.10 4.79 -4.40
C LEU A 35 -27.53 5.41 -3.06
N PRO A 36 -28.73 6.01 -2.96
CA PRO A 36 -29.25 6.55 -1.69
C PRO A 36 -29.35 5.52 -0.56
N ALA A 37 -29.48 4.23 -0.89
CA ALA A 37 -29.47 3.14 0.10
C ALA A 37 -28.17 3.09 0.92
N ASN A 38 -27.07 3.60 0.36
CA ASN A 38 -25.76 3.72 1.02
C ASN A 38 -25.45 5.18 1.39
N GLY A 39 -26.45 6.05 1.51
CA GLY A 39 -26.22 7.48 1.75
C GLY A 39 -25.52 8.21 0.60
N SER A 40 -25.60 7.67 -0.62
CA SER A 40 -24.84 8.11 -1.80
C SER A 40 -23.31 8.02 -1.62
N PHE A 41 -22.83 7.22 -0.67
CA PHE A 41 -21.41 6.83 -0.55
C PHE A 41 -21.04 5.66 -1.48
N ALA A 42 -19.74 5.43 -1.65
CA ALA A 42 -19.22 4.21 -2.26
C ALA A 42 -19.79 2.97 -1.54
N ALA A 43 -20.30 1.99 -2.27
CA ALA A 43 -20.84 0.78 -1.65
C ALA A 43 -19.76 -0.01 -0.90
N TRP A 44 -18.53 -0.05 -1.42
CA TRP A 44 -17.46 -0.88 -0.90
C TRP A 44 -16.06 -0.31 -1.15
N TYR A 45 -15.10 -0.77 -0.34
CA TYR A 45 -13.66 -0.67 -0.58
C TYR A 45 -13.02 -2.06 -0.61
N GLN A 46 -12.04 -2.25 -1.50
CA GLN A 46 -11.25 -3.46 -1.64
C GLN A 46 -9.80 -3.18 -1.23
N ASP A 47 -9.24 -4.02 -0.38
CA ASP A 47 -7.83 -3.95 0.00
C ASP A 47 -6.88 -4.66 -0.98
N THR A 48 -5.57 -4.48 -0.81
CA THR A 48 -4.54 -5.12 -1.64
C THR A 48 -4.45 -6.63 -1.47
N HIS A 49 -5.07 -7.19 -0.42
CA HIS A 49 -5.24 -8.63 -0.23
C HIS A 49 -6.55 -9.18 -0.81
N GLY A 50 -7.33 -8.33 -1.51
CA GLY A 50 -8.56 -8.69 -2.21
C GLY A 50 -9.82 -8.71 -1.35
N ARG A 51 -9.73 -8.44 -0.04
CA ARG A 51 -10.91 -8.36 0.83
C ARG A 51 -11.69 -7.11 0.49
N THR A 52 -12.99 -7.28 0.32
CA THR A 52 -13.90 -6.19 0.00
C THR A 52 -14.87 -6.01 1.14
N LEU A 53 -14.98 -4.79 1.67
CA LEU A 53 -15.88 -4.44 2.76
C LEU A 53 -16.94 -3.49 2.27
N ASP A 54 -18.20 -3.77 2.61
CA ASP A 54 -19.34 -2.87 2.34
C ASP A 54 -19.36 -1.74 3.39
N LEU A 55 -19.95 -0.59 3.04
CA LEU A 55 -20.29 0.43 4.04
C LEU A 55 -21.22 -0.21 5.07
N CYS A 56 -20.76 -0.27 6.32
CA CYS A 56 -21.41 -1.08 7.35
C CYS A 56 -22.64 -0.35 7.91
N LEU A 57 -23.80 -0.59 7.29
CA LEU A 57 -25.11 -0.08 7.72
C LEU A 57 -26.02 -1.17 8.32
N SER A 58 -25.45 -2.33 8.65
CA SER A 58 -26.20 -3.46 9.19
C SER A 58 -26.59 -3.26 10.65
N LYS A 59 -27.81 -3.70 10.98
CA LYS A 59 -28.31 -3.81 12.36
C LYS A 59 -28.09 -5.19 12.99
N ALA A 60 -27.28 -6.05 12.36
CA ALA A 60 -26.87 -7.30 12.98
C ALA A 60 -26.15 -7.02 14.31
N VAL A 61 -26.44 -7.83 15.32
CA VAL A 61 -25.85 -7.70 16.66
C VAL A 61 -24.95 -8.89 16.96
N SER A 62 -23.95 -8.69 17.81
CA SER A 62 -23.08 -9.74 18.28
C SER A 62 -23.86 -10.80 19.05
N SER A 63 -23.79 -12.06 18.62
CA SER A 63 -24.26 -13.20 19.42
C SER A 63 -23.32 -13.55 20.58
N ARG A 64 -22.13 -12.96 20.64
CA ARG A 64 -21.11 -13.19 21.68
C ARG A 64 -21.26 -12.23 22.85
N VAL A 65 -21.72 -11.00 22.59
CA VAL A 65 -21.86 -9.95 23.62
C VAL A 65 -23.33 -9.56 23.74
N PRO A 66 -23.98 -9.77 24.90
CA PRO A 66 -25.35 -9.34 25.10
C PRO A 66 -25.43 -7.81 25.11
N GLY A 67 -26.37 -7.25 24.36
CA GLY A 67 -26.69 -5.82 24.42
C GLY A 67 -27.39 -5.43 25.72
N ALA A 68 -27.42 -4.12 26.00
CA ALA A 68 -28.21 -3.54 27.08
C ALA A 68 -29.43 -2.77 26.50
N PRO A 69 -30.49 -2.52 27.29
CA PRO A 69 -31.60 -1.67 26.84
C PRO A 69 -31.11 -0.30 26.36
N GLY A 70 -31.37 0.04 25.09
CA GLY A 70 -30.90 1.28 24.48
C GLY A 70 -29.41 1.32 24.11
N ALA A 71 -28.71 0.19 24.21
CA ALA A 71 -27.33 0.04 23.75
C ALA A 71 -27.13 -1.34 23.09
N PRO A 72 -27.58 -1.51 21.83
CA PRO A 72 -27.38 -2.75 21.08
C PRO A 72 -25.90 -2.98 20.77
N THR A 73 -25.47 -4.24 20.78
CA THR A 73 -24.11 -4.66 20.43
C THR A 73 -23.97 -4.85 18.93
N TYR A 74 -24.19 -3.79 18.16
CA TYR A 74 -24.14 -3.86 16.69
C TYR A 74 -22.77 -4.35 16.19
N MET A 75 -22.78 -5.10 15.09
CA MET A 75 -21.57 -5.51 14.37
C MET A 75 -20.99 -4.36 13.51
N CYS A 76 -21.80 -3.34 13.24
CA CYS A 76 -21.41 -2.08 12.63
C CYS A 76 -21.41 -0.96 13.68
N ASN A 77 -20.50 0.00 13.58
CA ASN A 77 -20.50 1.20 14.43
C ASN A 77 -21.63 2.16 14.00
N LEU A 78 -22.84 1.91 14.49
CA LEU A 78 -24.04 2.73 14.25
C LEU A 78 -24.33 3.57 15.51
N LEU A 79 -23.64 4.70 15.66
CA LEU A 79 -23.74 5.55 16.85
C LEU A 79 -25.01 6.43 16.78
N PRO A 80 -25.94 6.33 17.75
CA PRO A 80 -27.10 7.21 17.78
C PRO A 80 -26.70 8.67 18.00
N ALA A 81 -27.31 9.56 17.24
CA ALA A 81 -27.08 11.01 17.29
C ALA A 81 -28.43 11.72 17.45
N PRO A 82 -28.74 12.32 18.61
CA PRO A 82 -30.05 12.93 18.85
C PRO A 82 -30.44 13.98 17.81
N GLY A 83 -31.55 13.73 17.10
CA GLY A 83 -32.04 14.61 16.03
C GLY A 83 -31.48 14.31 14.64
N VAL A 84 -30.48 13.43 14.53
CA VAL A 84 -29.80 13.05 13.28
C VAL A 84 -30.02 11.57 12.95
N PHE A 85 -29.72 10.68 13.89
CA PHE A 85 -29.84 9.23 13.71
C PHE A 85 -30.41 8.54 14.96
N ASP A 86 -31.57 7.92 14.80
CA ASP A 86 -32.22 7.01 15.75
C ASP A 86 -32.02 5.56 15.27
N ASP A 87 -31.22 4.79 16.01
CA ASP A 87 -30.89 3.40 15.72
C ASP A 87 -32.07 2.45 15.93
N ALA A 88 -33.17 2.89 16.54
CA ALA A 88 -34.43 2.13 16.59
C ALA A 88 -35.23 2.26 15.29
N GLN A 89 -35.00 3.29 14.47
CA GLN A 89 -35.71 3.53 13.20
C GLN A 89 -34.94 2.99 11.98
N PRO A 90 -35.61 2.66 10.86
CA PRO A 90 -34.92 2.23 9.64
C PRO A 90 -33.84 3.23 9.19
N VAL A 91 -32.69 2.72 8.72
CA VAL A 91 -31.63 3.56 8.13
C VAL A 91 -32.11 4.05 6.76
N VAL A 92 -32.36 5.34 6.63
CA VAL A 92 -32.91 5.97 5.42
C VAL A 92 -32.25 7.32 5.20
N PHE A 93 -31.51 7.47 4.12
CA PHE A 93 -30.91 8.74 3.73
C PHE A 93 -31.92 9.65 2.98
N PRO A 94 -31.95 10.97 3.23
CA PRO A 94 -31.15 11.74 4.20
C PRO A 94 -31.81 11.88 5.58
N THR A 95 -32.96 11.27 5.83
CA THR A 95 -33.80 11.61 7.00
C THR A 95 -33.40 10.96 8.32
N ASN A 96 -32.97 9.69 8.32
CA ASN A 96 -32.52 8.95 9.50
C ASN A 96 -31.31 8.13 9.09
N PHE A 97 -30.15 8.77 9.02
CA PHE A 97 -28.91 8.19 8.55
C PHE A 97 -27.79 8.62 9.49
N PRO A 98 -26.83 7.75 9.85
CA PRO A 98 -25.76 8.15 10.74
C PRO A 98 -24.86 9.22 10.07
N ASP A 99 -24.51 10.26 10.83
CA ASP A 99 -23.57 11.31 10.43
C ASP A 99 -22.16 10.77 10.17
N GLU A 100 -21.80 9.66 10.82
CA GLU A 100 -20.60 8.87 10.53
C GLU A 100 -20.94 7.39 10.31
N ALA A 101 -20.39 6.79 9.26
CA ALA A 101 -20.45 5.35 9.02
C ALA A 101 -19.09 4.83 8.58
N PHE A 102 -18.88 3.51 8.61
CA PHE A 102 -17.54 2.94 8.43
C PHE A 102 -17.57 1.73 7.51
N TRP A 103 -16.62 1.66 6.57
CA TRP A 103 -16.31 0.43 5.86
C TRP A 103 -15.43 -0.48 6.71
N PHE A 104 -14.56 0.12 7.52
CA PHE A 104 -13.60 -0.56 8.38
C PHE A 104 -13.33 0.27 9.63
N THR A 105 -13.22 -0.39 10.78
CA THR A 105 -12.58 0.16 11.98
C THR A 105 -11.69 -0.87 12.65
N ALA A 106 -10.59 -0.39 13.23
CA ALA A 106 -9.79 -1.15 14.18
C ALA A 106 -9.28 -0.24 15.30
N ASP A 107 -9.74 -0.51 16.51
CA ASP A 107 -9.44 0.26 17.71
C ASP A 107 -8.66 -0.61 18.72
N ALA A 108 -7.66 -0.01 19.36
CA ALA A 108 -6.89 -0.66 20.42
C ALA A 108 -6.58 0.32 21.55
N THR A 109 -6.47 -0.20 22.77
CA THR A 109 -6.15 0.60 23.95
C THR A 109 -4.99 0.00 24.75
N ILE A 110 -4.23 0.86 25.43
CA ILE A 110 -3.25 0.46 26.45
C ILE A 110 -3.42 1.42 27.63
N VAL A 111 -3.86 0.89 28.77
CA VAL A 111 -4.00 1.65 30.02
C VAL A 111 -3.02 1.11 31.05
N ASP A 112 -2.08 1.95 31.48
CA ASP A 112 -1.14 1.66 32.56
C ASP A 112 -1.07 2.86 33.51
N ALA A 113 -1.94 2.82 34.53
CA ALA A 113 -2.02 3.87 35.53
C ALA A 113 -0.73 4.02 36.36
N ALA A 114 0.05 2.95 36.54
CA ALA A 114 1.29 3.00 37.31
C ALA A 114 2.38 3.78 36.56
N ARG A 115 2.38 3.70 35.23
CA ARG A 115 3.27 4.45 34.35
C ARG A 115 2.63 5.73 33.80
N GLY A 116 1.40 6.06 34.19
CA GLY A 116 0.68 7.25 33.72
C GLY A 116 0.37 7.25 32.22
N ILE A 117 0.16 6.07 31.63
CA ILE A 117 -0.17 5.90 30.21
C ILE A 117 -1.66 5.59 30.05
N ASP A 118 -2.31 6.34 29.17
CA ASP A 118 -3.63 6.03 28.61
C ASP A 118 -3.55 6.27 27.10
N LEU A 119 -3.44 5.18 26.33
CA LEU A 119 -3.29 5.18 24.88
C LEU A 119 -4.58 4.68 24.24
N SER A 120 -5.10 5.44 23.29
CA SER A 120 -6.10 4.97 22.31
C SER A 120 -5.52 5.09 20.89
N PHE A 121 -5.55 3.98 20.16
CA PHE A 121 -5.26 3.89 18.74
C PHE A 121 -6.56 3.57 18.00
N GLY A 122 -6.85 4.31 16.93
CA GLY A 122 -8.00 4.02 16.07
C GLY A 122 -7.63 4.18 14.61
N THR A 123 -8.06 3.22 13.79
CA THR A 123 -7.94 3.29 12.34
C THR A 123 -9.28 3.04 11.69
N ALA A 124 -9.54 3.72 10.58
CA ALA A 124 -10.81 3.58 9.89
C ALA A 124 -10.72 3.84 8.40
N ILE A 125 -11.64 3.26 7.64
CA ILE A 125 -12.09 3.81 6.36
C ILE A 125 -13.50 4.33 6.62
N GLU A 126 -13.64 5.65 6.58
CA GLU A 126 -14.75 6.37 7.22
C GLU A 126 -15.54 7.17 6.19
N ALA A 127 -16.86 7.09 6.31
CA ALA A 127 -17.84 7.89 5.59
C ALA A 127 -18.35 8.97 6.56
N ALA A 128 -18.28 10.22 6.14
CA ALA A 128 -18.79 11.34 6.92
C ALA A 128 -19.38 12.40 5.99
N PHE A 129 -19.98 13.43 6.57
CA PHE A 129 -20.46 14.59 5.85
C PHE A 129 -19.62 15.81 6.19
N ALA A 130 -19.25 16.61 5.18
CA ALA A 130 -18.40 17.79 5.35
C ALA A 130 -19.00 18.84 6.31
N ALA A 131 -20.32 18.87 6.43
CA ALA A 131 -21.06 19.73 7.36
C ALA A 131 -21.59 18.99 8.59
N GLU A 132 -21.12 17.75 8.85
CA GLU A 132 -21.52 16.90 9.98
C GLU A 132 -23.00 16.49 10.00
N GLU A 133 -23.76 16.81 8.96
CA GLU A 133 -25.17 16.46 8.81
C GLU A 133 -25.38 15.60 7.56
N PRO A 134 -26.24 14.56 7.59
CA PRO A 134 -26.55 13.69 6.45
C PRO A 134 -27.23 14.39 5.27
N VAL A 135 -26.49 15.22 4.55
CA VAL A 135 -26.98 16.03 3.43
C VAL A 135 -26.38 15.54 2.11
N GLU A 136 -27.25 15.41 1.11
CA GLU A 136 -26.83 15.02 -0.24
C GLU A 136 -25.91 16.09 -0.83
N GLY A 137 -24.71 15.69 -1.23
CA GLY A 137 -23.70 16.61 -1.73
C GLY A 137 -22.59 16.91 -0.72
N ASP A 138 -22.69 16.47 0.53
CA ASP A 138 -21.66 16.68 1.56
C ASP A 138 -20.81 15.44 1.84
N GLN A 139 -21.08 14.31 1.17
CA GLN A 139 -20.40 13.04 1.40
C GLN A 139 -18.89 13.12 1.17
N ILE A 140 -18.11 12.78 2.18
CA ILE A 140 -16.66 12.62 2.12
C ILE A 140 -16.26 11.24 2.63
N SER A 141 -15.13 10.73 2.14
CA SER A 141 -14.53 9.52 2.69
C SER A 141 -13.03 9.67 2.83
N PHE A 142 -12.45 9.02 3.82
CA PHE A 142 -11.02 9.09 4.07
C PHE A 142 -10.53 7.86 4.84
N ALA A 143 -9.23 7.60 4.73
CA ALA A 143 -8.51 6.69 5.59
C ALA A 143 -8.02 7.47 6.82
N ARG A 144 -8.30 6.96 8.01
CA ARG A 144 -7.94 7.59 9.29
C ARG A 144 -6.93 6.75 10.05
N VAL A 145 -5.92 7.42 10.59
CA VAL A 145 -5.11 6.95 11.72
C VAL A 145 -5.22 7.98 12.83
N ARG A 146 -5.58 7.54 14.05
CA ARG A 146 -5.70 8.40 15.22
C ARG A 146 -4.94 7.80 16.40
N ILE A 147 -4.09 8.62 17.01
CA ILE A 147 -3.26 8.26 18.16
C ILE A 147 -3.46 9.33 19.24
N ARG A 148 -4.02 8.94 20.38
CA ARG A 148 -4.16 9.81 21.56
C ARG A 148 -3.52 9.14 22.75
N ILE A 149 -2.62 9.86 23.43
CA ILE A 149 -1.84 9.31 24.53
C ILE A 149 -1.67 10.34 25.64
N ASP A 150 -2.04 9.93 26.85
CA ASP A 150 -1.59 10.59 28.08
C ASP A 150 -0.18 10.08 28.40
N VAL A 151 0.78 11.00 28.56
CA VAL A 151 2.17 10.62 28.91
C VAL A 151 2.69 11.42 30.10
N PRO A 152 3.47 10.82 31.03
CA PRO A 152 3.87 11.47 32.28
C PRO A 152 5.17 12.27 32.19
N THR A 153 5.94 12.12 31.12
CA THR A 153 7.33 12.63 31.03
C THR A 153 7.58 13.25 29.66
N ALA A 154 8.32 14.36 29.62
CA ALA A 154 8.75 14.94 28.35
C ALA A 154 9.80 14.04 27.67
N GLY A 155 9.80 13.99 26.34
CA GLY A 155 10.79 13.27 25.55
C GLY A 155 10.21 12.65 24.29
N THR A 156 11.01 11.79 23.65
CA THR A 156 10.63 11.14 22.39
C THR A 156 9.89 9.83 22.66
N TYR A 157 8.74 9.67 22.01
CA TYR A 157 7.93 8.47 22.02
C TYR A 157 7.85 7.88 20.61
N VAL A 158 7.97 6.56 20.49
CA VAL A 158 7.81 5.83 19.22
C VAL A 158 6.58 4.94 19.35
N VAL A 159 5.62 5.12 18.45
CA VAL A 159 4.41 4.30 18.38
C VAL A 159 4.48 3.43 17.13
N THR A 160 4.71 2.14 17.33
CA THR A 160 4.61 1.13 16.25
C THR A 160 3.19 0.59 16.24
N HIS A 161 2.54 0.61 15.09
CA HIS A 161 1.16 0.16 14.92
C HIS A 161 1.02 -0.67 13.62
N PRO A 162 -0.16 -1.24 13.34
CA PRO A 162 -0.31 -2.16 12.21
C PRO A 162 -0.03 -1.59 10.83
N TYR A 163 -0.03 -0.27 10.68
CA TYR A 163 0.14 0.43 9.41
C TYR A 163 1.36 1.34 9.37
N GLY A 164 2.26 1.28 10.36
CA GLY A 164 3.45 2.11 10.35
C GLY A 164 4.07 2.36 11.71
N VAL A 165 4.95 3.36 11.73
CA VAL A 165 5.64 3.83 12.92
C VAL A 165 5.56 5.36 12.92
N ASP A 166 4.98 5.92 13.99
CA ASP A 166 4.93 7.35 14.24
C ASP A 166 5.90 7.70 15.39
N VAL A 167 6.65 8.80 15.24
CA VAL A 167 7.60 9.29 16.26
C VAL A 167 7.16 10.67 16.72
N PHE A 168 7.00 10.84 18.03
CA PHE A 168 6.53 12.07 18.66
C PHE A 168 7.59 12.65 19.58
N ASP A 169 7.91 13.93 19.42
CA ASP A 169 8.68 14.70 20.41
C ASP A 169 7.70 15.45 21.32
N VAL A 170 7.68 15.10 22.61
CA VAL A 170 6.73 15.63 23.59
C VAL A 170 7.45 16.58 24.56
N PRO A 171 7.39 17.90 24.36
CA PRO A 171 8.07 18.86 25.25
C PRO A 171 7.31 19.09 26.57
N VAL A 172 5.99 18.88 26.58
CA VAL A 172 5.12 19.09 27.74
C VAL A 172 4.28 17.83 27.96
N PRO A 173 4.49 17.07 29.05
CA PRO A 173 3.71 15.89 29.35
C PRO A 173 2.31 16.24 29.88
N GLY A 174 1.44 15.24 29.93
CA GLY A 174 0.10 15.34 30.49
C GLY A 174 -0.93 14.59 29.66
N ARG A 175 -2.19 14.92 29.94
CA ARG A 175 -3.35 14.35 29.25
C ARG A 175 -3.35 14.77 27.77
N ARG A 176 -3.47 13.80 26.87
CA ARG A 176 -3.44 13.96 25.41
C ARG A 176 -2.25 14.79 24.93
N ALA A 177 -1.11 14.65 25.60
CA ALA A 177 0.13 15.29 25.16
C ALA A 177 0.59 14.74 23.79
N ILE A 178 0.14 13.54 23.42
CA ILE A 178 0.10 13.09 22.02
C ILE A 178 -1.38 13.07 21.60
N ASN A 179 -1.71 13.79 20.52
CA ASN A 179 -3.05 13.86 19.95
C ASN A 179 -2.94 14.07 18.43
N MET A 180 -2.66 12.98 17.72
CA MET A 180 -2.49 12.97 16.26
C MET A 180 -3.73 12.36 15.61
N THR A 181 -4.23 13.05 14.59
CA THR A 181 -5.20 12.51 13.63
C THR A 181 -4.63 12.75 12.24
N ARG A 182 -4.58 11.70 11.44
CA ARG A 182 -4.19 11.73 10.04
C ARG A 182 -5.36 11.18 9.23
N ASP A 183 -6.07 12.09 8.56
CA ASP A 183 -7.16 11.78 7.65
C ASP A 183 -6.68 12.02 6.22
N ILE A 184 -6.57 10.96 5.43
CA ILE A 184 -6.07 11.02 4.05
C ILE A 184 -7.21 10.67 3.09
N GLY A 185 -7.37 11.50 2.06
CA GLY A 185 -8.34 11.27 0.99
C GLY A 185 -9.56 12.18 1.01
N ILE A 186 -9.67 13.09 1.99
CA ILE A 186 -10.71 14.13 2.01
C ILE A 186 -10.54 14.98 0.74
N GLY A 187 -11.49 14.82 -0.17
CA GLY A 187 -11.54 15.50 -1.45
C GLY A 187 -12.80 16.34 -1.61
N VAL A 188 -13.11 16.66 -2.87
CA VAL A 188 -14.42 17.25 -3.23
C VAL A 188 -15.51 16.23 -2.88
N PRO A 189 -16.68 16.66 -2.37
CA PRO A 189 -17.74 15.73 -2.03
C PRO A 189 -18.09 14.77 -3.16
N LYS A 190 -18.47 13.54 -2.78
CA LYS A 190 -18.75 12.40 -3.67
C LYS A 190 -17.55 11.91 -4.49
N THR A 191 -16.35 12.18 -4.01
CA THR A 191 -15.10 11.63 -4.56
C THR A 191 -14.51 10.65 -3.54
N TYR A 192 -14.47 9.35 -3.89
CA TYR A 192 -14.11 8.28 -2.94
C TYR A 192 -12.78 7.56 -3.28
N ASP A 193 -12.10 7.92 -4.37
CA ASP A 193 -10.78 7.37 -4.68
C ASP A 193 -9.65 7.97 -3.82
N GLY A 194 -9.92 9.09 -3.13
CA GLY A 194 -8.97 9.75 -2.23
C GLY A 194 -8.46 8.84 -1.12
N ALA A 195 -9.33 8.00 -0.54
CA ALA A 195 -8.95 7.08 0.53
C ALA A 195 -7.97 5.98 0.06
N LEU A 196 -7.90 5.71 -1.26
CA LEU A 196 -6.92 4.77 -1.83
C LEU A 196 -5.47 5.27 -1.71
N ARG A 197 -5.28 6.56 -1.43
CA ARG A 197 -3.96 7.17 -1.18
C ARG A 197 -3.60 7.22 0.30
N GLY A 198 -4.48 6.72 1.16
CA GLY A 198 -4.27 6.65 2.59
C GLY A 198 -3.43 5.46 3.01
N ASP A 199 -2.94 5.52 4.23
CA ASP A 199 -2.05 4.52 4.83
C ASP A 199 -2.81 3.53 5.73
N VAL A 200 -3.99 3.10 5.29
CA VAL A 200 -4.81 2.08 5.96
C VAL A 200 -5.16 0.98 4.97
N GLY A 201 -4.76 -0.23 5.29
CA GLY A 201 -4.91 -1.42 4.43
C GLY A 201 -3.62 -2.24 4.40
N PRO A 202 -3.65 -3.54 4.06
CA PRO A 202 -4.81 -4.41 4.05
C PRO A 202 -5.61 -4.40 5.36
N PHE A 203 -6.90 -4.72 5.30
CA PHE A 203 -7.74 -4.65 6.49
C PHE A 203 -7.27 -5.65 7.55
N LEU A 204 -7.08 -5.16 8.78
CA LEU A 204 -6.97 -6.04 9.94
C LEU A 204 -8.26 -6.84 10.09
N ARG A 205 -8.12 -8.08 10.56
CA ARG A 205 -9.25 -8.96 10.87
C ARG A 205 -9.00 -9.69 12.16
N SER A 206 -10.06 -10.05 12.86
CA SER A 206 -9.96 -10.95 14.02
C SER A 206 -9.30 -12.26 13.59
N ALA A 207 -8.41 -12.79 14.44
CA ALA A 207 -7.83 -14.11 14.26
C ALA A 207 -8.87 -15.24 14.43
N ASN A 208 -10.00 -14.95 15.08
CA ASN A 208 -11.09 -15.89 15.34
C ASN A 208 -12.25 -15.74 14.33
N GLY A 209 -12.27 -14.65 13.59
CA GLY A 209 -13.27 -14.38 12.56
C GLY A 209 -13.03 -15.14 11.24
N PRO A 210 -13.90 -14.95 10.22
CA PRO A 210 -15.03 -14.03 10.21
C PRO A 210 -16.19 -14.52 11.09
N TYR A 211 -17.03 -13.59 11.54
CA TYR A 211 -18.26 -13.90 12.28
C TYR A 211 -19.47 -13.80 11.37
N THR A 212 -20.44 -14.69 11.56
CA THR A 212 -21.73 -14.64 10.85
C THR A 212 -22.81 -14.22 11.83
N GLU A 213 -23.57 -13.19 11.49
CA GLU A 213 -24.71 -12.71 12.29
C GLU A 213 -25.94 -12.50 11.42
N THR A 214 -27.12 -12.62 12.02
CA THR A 214 -28.38 -12.35 11.33
C THR A 214 -28.76 -10.90 11.48
N ASN A 215 -28.93 -10.21 10.36
CA ASN A 215 -29.51 -8.88 10.34
C ASN A 215 -31.00 -8.97 10.68
N PRO A 216 -31.47 -8.40 11.80
CA PRO A 216 -32.85 -8.55 12.25
C PRO A 216 -33.86 -7.85 11.34
N VAL A 217 -33.42 -6.89 10.52
CA VAL A 217 -34.29 -6.15 9.59
C VAL A 217 -34.53 -6.93 8.30
N THR A 218 -33.48 -7.54 7.74
CA THR A 218 -33.55 -8.23 6.44
C THR A 218 -33.68 -9.75 6.55
N GLY A 219 -33.36 -10.33 7.72
CA GLY A 219 -33.24 -11.76 7.94
C GLY A 219 -32.01 -12.40 7.28
N ALA A 220 -31.15 -11.60 6.63
CA ALA A 220 -29.96 -12.11 5.96
C ALA A 220 -28.88 -12.52 6.96
N ALA A 221 -28.21 -13.63 6.69
CA ALA A 221 -26.94 -13.98 7.35
C ALA A 221 -25.82 -13.16 6.69
N GLU A 222 -25.18 -12.31 7.47
CA GLU A 222 -24.12 -11.41 7.02
C GLU A 222 -22.81 -11.78 7.71
N GLN A 223 -21.69 -11.55 7.03
CA GLN A 223 -20.37 -11.87 7.56
C GLN A 223 -19.57 -10.62 7.89
N PHE A 224 -18.77 -10.68 8.95
CA PHE A 224 -17.97 -9.57 9.46
C PHE A 224 -16.53 -10.04 9.70
N ILE A 225 -15.55 -9.18 9.40
CA ILE A 225 -14.12 -9.47 9.60
C ILE A 225 -13.69 -9.48 11.07
N GLY A 226 -14.56 -9.01 11.96
CA GLY A 226 -14.38 -8.99 13.41
C GLY A 226 -15.68 -8.59 14.10
N ASP A 227 -15.60 -8.39 15.41
CA ASP A 227 -16.72 -7.96 16.24
C ASP A 227 -16.25 -6.76 17.08
N PRO A 228 -16.82 -5.55 16.90
CA PRO A 228 -16.37 -4.35 17.63
C PRO A 228 -16.72 -4.39 19.12
N ASN A 229 -17.48 -5.38 19.59
CA ASN A 229 -17.92 -5.50 20.97
C ASN A 229 -16.95 -6.33 21.84
N ILE A 230 -15.89 -6.89 21.25
CA ILE A 230 -14.86 -7.67 21.93
C ILE A 230 -13.47 -7.24 21.49
N GLU A 231 -12.50 -7.33 22.39
CA GLU A 231 -11.09 -7.13 22.08
C GLU A 231 -10.41 -8.47 21.83
N GLU A 232 -9.83 -8.65 20.64
CA GLU A 232 -9.21 -9.92 20.24
C GLU A 232 -7.92 -9.73 19.44
N ALA A 233 -7.12 -10.79 19.36
CA ALA A 233 -5.94 -10.80 18.52
C ALA A 233 -6.30 -10.65 17.04
N VAL A 234 -5.48 -9.92 16.28
CA VAL A 234 -5.70 -9.65 14.86
C VAL A 234 -4.58 -10.18 13.97
N THR A 235 -4.88 -10.27 12.68
CA THR A 235 -3.92 -10.49 11.61
C THR A 235 -4.25 -9.57 10.42
N GLY A 236 -3.32 -9.42 9.47
CA GLY A 236 -3.53 -8.67 8.24
C GLY A 236 -2.64 -7.44 8.06
N SER A 237 -1.83 -7.06 9.06
CA SER A 237 -0.89 -5.95 8.93
C SER A 237 0.08 -6.18 7.74
N PRO A 238 0.27 -5.17 6.86
CA PRO A 238 1.24 -5.24 5.76
C PRO A 238 2.69 -5.33 6.25
N PHE A 239 2.97 -4.87 7.47
CA PHE A 239 4.30 -4.83 8.07
C PHE A 239 4.56 -5.97 9.05
N ASN A 240 3.64 -6.93 9.15
CA ASN A 240 3.65 -7.98 10.19
C ASN A 240 3.65 -7.40 11.63
N THR A 241 3.10 -6.19 11.81
CA THR A 241 2.95 -5.51 13.11
C THR A 241 1.50 -5.63 13.60
N ASN A 242 1.02 -6.84 13.86
CA ASN A 242 -0.36 -7.07 14.36
C ASN A 242 -0.55 -6.66 15.85
N PHE A 243 -0.08 -5.47 16.22
CA PHE A 243 -0.03 -4.93 17.57
C PHE A 243 0.10 -3.41 17.56
N VAL A 244 -0.24 -2.77 18.67
CA VAL A 244 0.19 -1.39 18.99
C VAL A 244 1.22 -1.46 20.10
N ARG A 245 2.34 -0.75 19.93
CA ARG A 245 3.42 -0.66 20.91
C ARG A 245 3.85 0.80 21.07
N ILE A 246 3.99 1.26 22.31
CA ILE A 246 4.58 2.55 22.65
C ILE A 246 5.91 2.33 23.36
N GLU A 247 6.94 2.96 22.82
CA GLU A 247 8.26 3.09 23.44
C GLU A 247 8.50 4.55 23.82
N GLY A 248 9.25 4.80 24.90
CA GLY A 248 9.51 6.17 25.33
C GLY A 248 10.56 6.32 26.44
N PRO A 249 10.65 7.50 27.06
CA PRO A 249 11.61 7.81 28.10
C PRO A 249 11.54 6.83 29.28
N ASN A 250 12.65 6.72 30.04
CA ASN A 250 12.78 5.86 31.22
C ASN A 250 12.56 4.36 30.95
N GLY A 251 12.75 3.92 29.69
CA GLY A 251 12.57 2.53 29.31
C GLY A 251 11.09 2.11 29.23
N LEU A 252 10.18 3.05 28.95
CA LEU A 252 8.79 2.73 28.66
C LEU A 252 8.73 1.81 27.44
N ASP A 253 8.05 0.69 27.59
CA ASP A 253 7.75 -0.27 26.53
C ASP A 253 6.47 -1.01 26.90
N LEU A 254 5.35 -0.62 26.26
CA LEU A 254 4.05 -1.25 26.45
C LEU A 254 3.49 -1.68 25.11
N ARG A 255 2.80 -2.81 25.08
CA ARG A 255 2.23 -3.38 23.85
C ARG A 255 0.88 -4.06 24.11
N THR A 256 -0.04 -3.91 23.17
CA THR A 256 -1.25 -4.73 23.06
C THR A 256 -1.32 -5.40 21.68
N THR A 257 -1.83 -6.62 21.63
CA THR A 257 -2.19 -7.32 20.39
C THR A 257 -3.70 -7.37 20.18
N LEU A 258 -4.48 -6.80 21.10
CA LEU A 258 -5.93 -6.88 21.10
C LEU A 258 -6.53 -5.65 20.43
N PHE A 259 -7.53 -5.88 19.58
CA PHE A 259 -8.28 -4.84 18.87
C PHE A 259 -9.77 -5.17 18.88
N ALA A 260 -10.60 -4.13 18.89
CA ALA A 260 -11.99 -4.20 18.49
C ALA A 260 -12.07 -3.88 16.98
N ILE A 261 -12.68 -4.76 16.19
CA ILE A 261 -12.70 -4.66 14.72
C ILE A 261 -14.14 -4.63 14.20
N SER A 262 -14.49 -3.64 13.38
CA SER A 262 -15.73 -3.66 12.59
C SER A 262 -15.43 -3.66 11.08
N GLY A 263 -16.27 -4.36 10.33
CA GLY A 263 -16.26 -4.36 8.87
C GLY A 263 -17.12 -5.49 8.33
N LYS A 264 -18.10 -5.15 7.48
CA LYS A 264 -19.00 -6.11 6.85
C LYS A 264 -18.37 -6.62 5.56
N LEU A 265 -18.21 -7.93 5.42
CA LEU A 265 -17.70 -8.55 4.20
C LEU A 265 -18.70 -8.36 3.06
N SER A 266 -18.21 -7.84 1.94
CA SER A 266 -19.00 -7.65 0.73
C SER A 266 -19.28 -8.97 0.03
N THR A 267 -20.45 -9.06 -0.60
CA THR A 267 -20.81 -10.16 -1.49
C THR A 267 -20.48 -9.86 -2.96
N VAL A 268 -19.98 -8.66 -3.26
CA VAL A 268 -19.60 -8.26 -4.62
C VAL A 268 -18.44 -9.13 -5.10
N VAL A 269 -18.60 -9.71 -6.29
CA VAL A 269 -17.53 -10.48 -6.95
C VAL A 269 -16.51 -9.50 -7.53
N ARG A 270 -15.23 -9.69 -7.18
CA ARG A 270 -14.14 -8.79 -7.58
C ARG A 270 -12.96 -9.57 -8.16
N PRO A 271 -12.25 -9.01 -9.14
CA PRO A 271 -10.97 -9.58 -9.57
C PRO A 271 -9.96 -9.57 -8.42
N THR A 272 -9.08 -10.57 -8.42
CA THR A 272 -7.92 -10.66 -7.51
C THR A 272 -7.02 -9.45 -7.75
N PRO A 273 -6.68 -8.64 -6.73
CA PRO A 273 -5.74 -7.54 -6.90
C PRO A 273 -4.41 -8.01 -7.46
N MET A 274 -3.87 -7.30 -8.43
CA MET A 274 -2.53 -7.54 -8.93
C MET A 274 -1.93 -6.26 -9.47
N ILE A 275 -0.70 -5.97 -9.08
CA ILE A 275 0.10 -4.82 -9.53
C ILE A 275 1.35 -5.38 -10.19
N THR A 276 1.61 -4.95 -11.42
CA THR A 276 2.84 -5.31 -12.14
C THR A 276 4.01 -4.48 -11.61
N GLN A 277 5.12 -5.12 -11.25
CA GLN A 277 6.32 -4.40 -10.79
C GLN A 277 7.39 -4.39 -11.88
N ARG A 278 7.97 -5.55 -12.17
CA ARG A 278 9.10 -5.67 -13.11
C ARG A 278 8.95 -6.90 -13.98
N SER A 279 9.22 -6.76 -15.27
CA SER A 279 9.34 -7.86 -16.22
C SER A 279 10.53 -7.55 -17.11
N THR A 280 11.68 -8.14 -16.76
CA THR A 280 12.95 -7.89 -17.46
C THR A 280 13.48 -9.18 -18.05
N TYR A 281 14.24 -9.08 -19.14
CA TYR A 281 15.05 -10.18 -19.65
C TYR A 281 16.54 -9.79 -19.62
N SER A 282 17.41 -10.79 -19.60
CA SER A 282 18.84 -10.65 -19.90
C SER A 282 19.28 -11.81 -20.76
N ARG A 283 20.30 -11.61 -21.60
CA ARG A 283 20.86 -12.68 -22.42
C ARG A 283 22.32 -12.42 -22.76
N LYS A 284 23.14 -13.47 -22.65
CA LYS A 284 24.56 -13.45 -23.01
C LYS A 284 24.95 -14.65 -23.86
N ALA A 285 26.10 -14.55 -24.53
CA ALA A 285 26.64 -15.68 -25.27
C ALA A 285 26.97 -16.84 -24.30
N GLY A 286 26.51 -18.04 -24.62
CA GLY A 286 26.94 -19.28 -23.97
C GLY A 286 27.78 -20.13 -24.91
N GLU A 287 28.28 -21.27 -24.42
CA GLU A 287 29.18 -22.15 -25.19
C GLU A 287 28.52 -22.73 -26.46
N SER A 288 27.23 -23.06 -26.41
CA SER A 288 26.49 -23.67 -27.53
C SER A 288 25.19 -22.94 -27.89
N ALA A 289 24.64 -22.16 -26.97
CA ALA A 289 23.42 -21.37 -27.16
C ALA A 289 23.45 -20.16 -26.21
N PRO A 290 22.67 -19.09 -26.49
CA PRO A 290 22.49 -18.00 -25.55
C PRO A 290 22.04 -18.47 -24.17
N VAL A 291 22.67 -17.94 -23.13
CA VAL A 291 22.18 -18.05 -21.75
C VAL A 291 21.25 -16.88 -21.53
N ALA A 292 19.96 -17.16 -21.37
CA ALA A 292 18.92 -16.15 -21.17
C ALA A 292 18.23 -16.33 -19.82
N GLN A 293 17.70 -15.22 -19.31
CA GLN A 293 16.93 -15.17 -18.08
C GLN A 293 15.81 -14.15 -18.24
N GLN A 294 14.64 -14.47 -17.70
CA GLN A 294 13.52 -13.55 -17.52
C GLN A 294 13.22 -13.46 -16.03
N ASP A 295 13.07 -12.26 -15.52
CA ASP A 295 12.76 -11.99 -14.12
C ASP A 295 11.44 -11.21 -14.02
N ILE A 296 10.47 -11.82 -13.35
CA ILE A 296 9.11 -11.31 -13.23
C ILE A 296 8.79 -11.06 -11.75
N PHE A 297 8.37 -9.84 -11.45
CA PHE A 297 7.94 -9.38 -10.13
C PHE A 297 6.53 -8.80 -10.25
N VAL A 298 5.64 -9.25 -9.37
CA VAL A 298 4.30 -8.69 -9.19
C VAL A 298 3.96 -8.58 -7.71
N MET A 299 3.06 -7.66 -7.37
CA MET A 299 2.35 -7.71 -6.09
C MET A 299 0.97 -8.31 -6.33
N ALA A 300 0.58 -9.24 -5.48
CA ALA A 300 -0.74 -9.86 -5.44
C ALA A 300 -1.00 -10.35 -4.01
N PRO A 301 -2.23 -10.72 -3.61
CA PRO A 301 -2.49 -11.24 -2.28
C PRO A 301 -1.50 -12.34 -1.87
N PRO A 302 -1.07 -12.40 -0.60
CA PRO A 302 -0.16 -13.43 -0.11
C PRO A 302 -0.86 -14.80 -0.03
N PRO A 303 -0.12 -15.89 0.24
CA PRO A 303 -0.70 -17.21 0.50
C PRO A 303 -1.89 -17.13 1.47
N PRO A 304 -2.99 -17.85 1.20
CA PRO A 304 -3.07 -19.01 0.30
C PRO A 304 -3.40 -18.66 -1.17
N ALA A 305 -3.36 -17.38 -1.57
CA ALA A 305 -3.39 -17.02 -2.98
C ALA A 305 -2.24 -17.65 -3.76
N THR A 306 -2.38 -17.72 -5.08
CA THR A 306 -1.33 -18.19 -5.99
C THR A 306 -1.05 -17.16 -7.08
N ALA A 307 0.19 -17.13 -7.57
CA ALA A 307 0.57 -16.40 -8.77
C ALA A 307 1.41 -17.29 -9.69
N VAL A 308 1.13 -17.23 -11.00
CA VAL A 308 1.80 -18.05 -12.02
C VAL A 308 2.08 -17.24 -13.28
N VAL A 309 3.21 -17.50 -13.94
CA VAL A 309 3.44 -17.02 -15.31
C VAL A 309 2.67 -17.94 -16.28
N SER A 310 1.43 -17.56 -16.57
CA SER A 310 0.47 -18.37 -17.31
C SER A 310 0.76 -18.49 -18.80
N SER A 311 1.63 -17.64 -19.35
CA SER A 311 2.16 -17.79 -20.72
C SER A 311 3.27 -18.84 -20.85
N SER A 312 3.85 -19.33 -19.74
CA SER A 312 4.90 -20.35 -19.76
C SER A 312 4.35 -21.76 -20.05
N ARG A 313 5.16 -22.62 -20.66
CA ARG A 313 4.86 -24.04 -20.91
C ARG A 313 6.06 -24.91 -20.50
N PRO A 314 5.97 -25.72 -19.43
CA PRO A 314 4.86 -25.83 -18.47
C PRO A 314 4.60 -24.51 -17.71
N LEU A 315 3.46 -24.42 -17.02
CA LEU A 315 3.15 -23.30 -16.15
C LEU A 315 4.29 -23.09 -15.15
N LEU A 316 4.70 -21.84 -14.98
CA LEU A 316 5.77 -21.46 -14.05
C LEU A 316 5.14 -20.82 -12.81
N ASN A 317 5.20 -21.52 -11.69
CA ASN A 317 4.73 -20.99 -10.42
C ASN A 317 5.67 -19.88 -9.93
N MET A 318 5.09 -18.81 -9.40
CA MET A 318 5.84 -17.76 -8.71
C MET A 318 6.03 -18.15 -7.24
N SER A 319 7.15 -17.72 -6.65
CA SER A 319 7.45 -17.85 -5.23
C SER A 319 7.11 -16.55 -4.51
N GLU A 320 6.51 -16.64 -3.32
CA GLU A 320 6.23 -15.49 -2.46
C GLU A 320 7.33 -15.33 -1.40
N ALA A 321 7.74 -14.09 -1.12
CA ALA A 321 8.96 -13.82 -0.37
C ALA A 321 8.78 -13.80 1.16
N ASN A 322 7.68 -13.24 1.68
CA ASN A 322 7.65 -12.75 3.06
C ASN A 322 6.23 -12.54 3.63
N THR A 323 5.22 -13.21 3.09
CA THR A 323 3.80 -13.06 3.42
C THR A 323 3.22 -11.65 3.20
N THR A 324 3.93 -10.78 2.49
CA THR A 324 3.46 -9.41 2.16
C THR A 324 2.94 -9.30 0.73
N GLY A 325 2.87 -10.41 0.00
CA GLY A 325 2.31 -10.43 -1.36
C GLY A 325 3.29 -10.05 -2.46
N ASN A 326 4.60 -10.13 -2.19
CA ASN A 326 5.65 -9.93 -3.18
C ASN A 326 5.99 -11.26 -3.86
N TRP A 327 5.64 -11.38 -5.14
CA TRP A 327 5.81 -12.60 -5.92
C TRP A 327 6.94 -12.47 -6.95
N TYR A 328 7.78 -13.49 -7.05
CA TYR A 328 8.89 -13.57 -8.00
C TYR A 328 8.86 -14.88 -8.80
N ALA A 329 9.13 -14.80 -10.10
CA ALA A 329 9.45 -15.95 -10.94
C ALA A 329 10.65 -15.68 -11.83
N GLN A 330 11.39 -16.75 -12.09
CA GLN A 330 12.51 -16.76 -13.03
C GLN A 330 12.27 -17.81 -14.13
N SER A 331 12.58 -17.44 -15.38
CA SER A 331 12.55 -18.36 -16.52
C SER A 331 13.86 -18.31 -17.29
N ALA A 332 14.36 -19.47 -17.73
CA ALA A 332 15.55 -19.57 -18.58
C ALA A 332 15.22 -19.44 -20.09
N LEU A 333 13.97 -19.09 -20.44
CA LEU A 333 13.54 -18.95 -21.83
C LEU A 333 14.26 -17.78 -22.51
N ASN A 334 14.87 -18.03 -23.66
CA ASN A 334 15.42 -17.00 -24.54
C ASN A 334 14.30 -16.39 -25.40
N PRO A 335 13.84 -15.15 -25.15
CA PRO A 335 12.71 -14.58 -25.88
C PRO A 335 13.11 -14.06 -27.26
N SER A 336 12.20 -14.21 -28.23
CA SER A 336 12.18 -13.38 -29.44
C SER A 336 11.51 -12.04 -29.12
N LEU A 337 12.20 -10.93 -29.32
CA LEU A 337 11.74 -9.60 -28.93
C LEU A 337 11.10 -8.84 -30.12
N PRO A 338 10.07 -7.99 -29.87
CA PRO A 338 9.45 -7.69 -28.58
C PRO A 338 8.58 -8.86 -28.06
N SER A 339 8.51 -9.00 -26.74
CA SER A 339 7.76 -10.08 -26.09
C SER A 339 7.00 -9.59 -24.86
N SER A 340 6.02 -10.37 -24.43
CA SER A 340 5.26 -10.14 -23.20
C SER A 340 4.99 -11.47 -22.50
N VAL A 341 4.96 -11.44 -21.17
CA VAL A 341 4.51 -12.55 -20.34
C VAL A 341 3.10 -12.28 -19.82
N GLN A 342 2.31 -13.33 -19.67
CA GLN A 342 1.03 -13.27 -18.98
C GLN A 342 1.25 -13.81 -17.56
N VAL A 343 0.85 -13.03 -16.56
CA VAL A 343 0.86 -13.44 -15.16
C VAL A 343 -0.57 -13.54 -14.69
N THR A 344 -0.92 -14.63 -14.01
CA THR A 344 -2.25 -14.85 -13.43
C THR A 344 -2.12 -14.98 -11.92
N ALA A 345 -2.87 -14.16 -11.18
CA ALA A 345 -3.04 -14.28 -9.73
C ALA A 345 -4.46 -14.77 -9.41
N ASP A 346 -4.57 -15.65 -8.41
CA ASP A 346 -5.83 -16.24 -7.95
C ASP A 346 -5.88 -16.30 -6.42
N ASN A 347 -6.85 -15.61 -5.83
CA ASN A 347 -7.12 -15.59 -4.40
C ASN A 347 -8.48 -16.22 -4.03
N SER A 348 -9.10 -16.96 -4.95
CA SER A 348 -10.41 -17.61 -4.75
C SER A 348 -10.42 -18.60 -3.57
N LEU A 349 -9.27 -19.17 -3.23
CA LEU A 349 -9.12 -20.07 -2.09
C LEU A 349 -9.31 -19.37 -0.73
N ALA A 350 -8.83 -18.12 -0.59
CA ALA A 350 -9.05 -17.34 0.63
C ALA A 350 -10.37 -16.56 0.61
N ILE A 351 -10.79 -16.13 -0.59
CA ILE A 351 -11.94 -15.24 -0.79
C ILE A 351 -12.77 -15.81 -1.94
N PRO A 352 -13.85 -16.57 -1.66
CA PRO A 352 -14.65 -17.23 -2.70
C PRO A 352 -15.26 -16.29 -3.75
N THR A 353 -15.46 -15.01 -3.41
CA THR A 353 -15.94 -13.96 -4.33
C THR A 353 -14.81 -13.31 -5.14
N SER A 354 -13.57 -13.75 -4.99
CA SER A 354 -12.42 -13.30 -5.77
C SER A 354 -12.28 -14.12 -7.05
N THR A 355 -12.20 -13.47 -8.22
CA THR A 355 -11.94 -14.14 -9.50
C THR A 355 -10.47 -14.01 -9.90
N PRO A 356 -9.88 -14.97 -10.64
CA PRO A 356 -8.50 -14.85 -11.11
C PRO A 356 -8.30 -13.63 -12.01
N THR A 357 -7.17 -12.94 -11.85
CA THR A 357 -6.77 -11.80 -12.68
C THR A 357 -5.56 -12.16 -13.52
N THR A 358 -5.59 -11.89 -14.82
CA THR A 358 -4.43 -12.05 -15.70
C THR A 358 -4.00 -10.70 -16.26
N LEU A 359 -2.73 -10.34 -16.09
CA LEU A 359 -2.15 -9.13 -16.68
C LEU A 359 -1.01 -9.48 -17.63
N SER A 360 -0.92 -8.70 -18.71
CA SER A 360 0.16 -8.77 -19.68
C SER A 360 1.28 -7.83 -19.27
N MET A 361 2.51 -8.33 -19.18
CA MET A 361 3.70 -7.56 -18.86
C MET A 361 4.70 -7.64 -20.01
N THR A 362 5.03 -6.50 -20.63
CA THR A 362 6.09 -6.44 -21.63
C THR A 362 7.42 -6.86 -21.01
N LEU A 363 8.15 -7.75 -21.67
CA LEU A 363 9.53 -8.06 -21.30
C LEU A 363 10.43 -6.95 -21.83
N THR A 364 11.14 -6.29 -20.91
CA THR A 364 11.99 -5.13 -21.19
C THR A 364 13.45 -5.41 -20.87
N ASP A 365 14.35 -4.64 -21.47
CA ASP A 365 15.78 -4.71 -21.18
C ASP A 365 16.07 -4.08 -19.81
N LEU A 366 17.00 -4.66 -19.05
CA LEU A 366 17.55 -4.01 -17.87
C LEU A 366 18.72 -3.10 -18.26
N VAL A 367 18.44 -1.79 -18.32
CA VAL A 367 19.45 -0.75 -18.56
C VAL A 367 20.06 -0.33 -17.22
N VAL A 368 21.36 -0.05 -17.20
CA VAL A 368 22.06 0.51 -16.03
C VAL A 368 22.99 1.63 -16.49
N ILE A 369 22.84 2.83 -15.96
CA ILE A 369 23.77 3.94 -16.15
C ILE A 369 24.92 3.77 -15.15
N GLN A 370 26.11 3.59 -15.69
CA GLN A 370 27.35 3.40 -14.91
C GLN A 370 28.05 4.73 -14.65
N ARG A 371 27.81 5.73 -15.51
CA ARG A 371 28.42 7.05 -15.41
C ARG A 371 27.50 8.10 -16.04
N ALA A 372 27.25 9.18 -15.32
CA ALA A 372 26.58 10.38 -15.81
C ALA A 372 27.30 11.62 -15.27
N GLU A 373 28.21 12.17 -16.06
CA GLU A 373 29.07 13.28 -15.63
C GLU A 373 29.07 14.43 -16.63
N TYR A 374 29.01 15.66 -16.12
CA TYR A 374 29.17 16.88 -16.92
C TYR A 374 30.40 17.66 -16.48
N SER A 375 31.31 17.92 -17.42
CA SER A 375 32.52 18.71 -17.19
C SER A 375 32.28 20.20 -17.43
N LEU A 376 32.49 21.03 -16.41
CA LEU A 376 32.35 22.49 -16.50
C LEU A 376 33.42 23.11 -17.40
N SER A 377 34.65 22.59 -17.38
CA SER A 377 35.75 23.10 -18.19
C SER A 377 35.55 22.89 -19.70
N SER A 378 34.88 21.80 -20.10
CA SER A 378 34.69 21.44 -21.51
C SER A 378 33.24 21.60 -22.01
N GLY A 379 32.27 21.76 -21.11
CA GLY A 379 30.85 21.76 -21.45
C GLY A 379 30.34 20.41 -21.96
N GLN A 380 31.04 19.32 -21.68
CA GLN A 380 30.74 17.98 -22.21
C GLN A 380 30.03 17.11 -21.17
N LEU A 381 28.92 16.49 -21.59
CA LEU A 381 28.25 15.40 -20.89
C LEU A 381 28.82 14.05 -21.37
N THR A 382 29.28 13.23 -20.43
CA THR A 382 29.71 11.84 -20.66
C THR A 382 28.74 10.88 -19.99
N LEU A 383 28.15 9.99 -20.80
CA LEU A 383 27.28 8.92 -20.34
C LEU A 383 27.89 7.57 -20.69
N VAL A 384 27.90 6.64 -19.73
CA VAL A 384 28.18 5.22 -19.95
C VAL A 384 27.01 4.43 -19.39
N ALA A 385 26.41 3.57 -20.20
CA ALA A 385 25.32 2.71 -19.78
C ALA A 385 25.44 1.32 -20.39
N SER A 386 24.89 0.32 -19.70
CA SER A 386 24.84 -1.06 -20.15
C SER A 386 23.40 -1.52 -20.40
N THR A 387 23.23 -2.37 -21.40
CA THR A 387 22.06 -3.23 -21.64
C THR A 387 22.33 -4.62 -21.09
N SER A 388 21.29 -5.30 -20.65
CA SER A 388 21.34 -6.71 -20.22
C SER A 388 21.23 -7.71 -21.38
N ASP A 389 20.96 -7.22 -22.58
CA ASP A 389 21.08 -7.95 -23.83
C ASP A 389 22.48 -7.82 -24.43
N GLU A 390 23.33 -8.80 -24.18
CA GLU A 390 24.69 -8.89 -24.73
C GLU A 390 24.74 -9.65 -26.07
N THR A 391 23.66 -10.38 -26.42
CA THR A 391 23.63 -11.21 -27.64
C THR A 391 23.18 -10.45 -28.88
N SER A 392 22.32 -9.45 -28.72
CA SER A 392 21.94 -8.52 -29.78
C SER A 392 21.74 -7.14 -29.17
N PRO A 393 22.83 -6.44 -28.80
CA PRO A 393 22.75 -5.21 -28.01
C PRO A 393 21.85 -4.13 -28.66
N PRO A 394 20.75 -3.72 -28.00
CA PRO A 394 19.82 -2.73 -28.52
C PRO A 394 20.46 -1.35 -28.70
N VAL A 395 19.74 -0.46 -29.38
CA VAL A 395 20.09 0.97 -29.42
C VAL A 395 19.73 1.58 -28.05
N LEU A 396 20.69 2.27 -27.43
CA LEU A 396 20.46 3.04 -26.20
C LEU A 396 20.38 4.53 -26.53
N THR A 397 19.37 5.22 -26.02
CA THR A 397 19.15 6.66 -26.26
C THR A 397 19.01 7.43 -24.96
N ALA A 398 19.67 8.58 -24.85
CA ALA A 398 19.64 9.45 -23.70
C ALA A 398 18.69 10.63 -23.90
N THR A 399 17.97 10.96 -22.84
CA THR A 399 17.09 12.14 -22.72
C THR A 399 17.33 12.83 -21.38
N SER A 400 17.03 14.12 -21.31
CA SER A 400 17.05 14.88 -20.05
C SER A 400 15.78 14.61 -19.23
N ALA A 401 15.73 15.10 -17.99
CA ALA A 401 14.55 15.03 -17.12
C ALA A 401 13.26 15.63 -17.76
N SER A 402 13.39 16.61 -18.65
CA SER A 402 12.25 17.22 -19.36
C SER A 402 11.83 16.44 -20.61
N GLY A 403 12.49 15.32 -20.91
CA GLY A 403 12.29 14.54 -22.13
C GLY A 403 13.03 15.06 -23.35
N ALA A 404 13.80 16.15 -23.24
CA ALA A 404 14.60 16.66 -24.37
C ALA A 404 15.68 15.63 -24.77
N ALA A 405 15.79 15.36 -26.07
CA ALA A 405 16.76 14.41 -26.60
C ALA A 405 18.20 14.89 -26.38
N ILE A 406 19.06 14.00 -25.89
CA ILE A 406 20.51 14.23 -25.71
C ILE A 406 21.29 13.54 -26.84
N GLY A 407 20.98 12.28 -27.13
CA GLY A 407 21.61 11.53 -28.23
C GLY A 407 21.58 10.02 -28.04
N ALA A 408 21.96 9.29 -29.09
CA ALA A 408 22.16 7.84 -29.02
C ALA A 408 23.56 7.52 -28.47
N LEU A 409 23.66 6.53 -27.59
CA LEU A 409 24.95 6.01 -27.13
C LEU A 409 25.54 5.08 -28.20
N SER A 410 26.84 5.20 -28.40
CA SER A 410 27.61 4.45 -29.40
C SER A 410 28.33 3.24 -28.77
N GLY A 411 28.52 2.19 -29.56
CA GLY A 411 29.18 0.95 -29.14
C GLY A 411 28.46 -0.30 -29.66
N GLU A 412 29.25 -1.28 -30.10
CA GLU A 412 28.76 -2.57 -30.63
C GLU A 412 28.40 -3.57 -29.53
N GLY A 413 28.97 -3.41 -28.34
CA GLY A 413 28.75 -4.30 -27.19
C GLY A 413 27.59 -3.88 -26.30
N ALA A 414 27.46 -4.60 -25.17
CA ALA A 414 26.45 -4.34 -24.16
C ALA A 414 26.65 -3.01 -23.43
N VAL A 415 27.90 -2.54 -23.31
CA VAL A 415 28.22 -1.23 -22.74
C VAL A 415 28.37 -0.21 -23.87
N LYS A 416 27.65 0.91 -23.76
CA LYS A 416 27.64 1.98 -24.76
C LYS A 416 27.99 3.32 -24.10
N THR A 417 28.58 4.21 -24.90
CA THR A 417 29.06 5.51 -24.43
C THR A 417 28.54 6.65 -25.32
N LEU A 418 28.19 7.77 -24.69
CA LEU A 418 27.93 9.04 -25.36
C LEU A 418 28.80 10.13 -24.73
N ALA A 419 29.50 10.89 -25.56
CA ALA A 419 30.16 12.13 -25.17
C ALA A 419 29.63 13.24 -26.07
N THR A 420 28.93 14.22 -25.50
CA THR A 420 28.28 15.30 -26.28
C THR A 420 28.37 16.64 -25.56
N GLY A 421 28.48 17.72 -26.33
CA GLY A 421 28.46 19.07 -25.78
C GLY A 421 27.04 19.47 -25.39
N ILE A 422 26.86 19.99 -24.17
CA ILE A 422 25.57 20.50 -23.69
C ILE A 422 25.74 21.96 -23.25
N SER A 423 24.83 22.80 -23.72
CA SER A 423 24.80 24.25 -23.50
C SER A 423 23.34 24.73 -23.36
N PRO A 424 23.05 25.79 -22.57
CA PRO A 424 24.00 26.57 -21.76
C PRO A 424 24.27 25.99 -20.38
N ILE A 425 23.45 25.04 -19.92
CA ILE A 425 23.56 24.42 -18.59
C ILE A 425 23.41 22.90 -18.70
N PRO A 426 24.06 22.13 -17.81
CA PRO A 426 23.86 20.69 -17.73
C PRO A 426 22.42 20.33 -17.30
N PRO A 427 21.88 19.18 -17.73
CA PRO A 427 20.66 18.65 -17.16
C PRO A 427 20.94 18.15 -15.72
N SER A 428 19.95 18.28 -14.82
CA SER A 428 20.07 17.73 -13.47
C SER A 428 20.05 16.19 -13.47
N ARG A 429 19.24 15.58 -14.35
CA ARG A 429 19.15 14.13 -14.53
C ARG A 429 19.19 13.74 -15.99
N VAL A 430 19.65 12.53 -16.23
CA VAL A 430 19.63 11.87 -17.53
C VAL A 430 18.89 10.54 -17.42
N ARG A 431 18.11 10.22 -18.45
CA ARG A 431 17.44 8.94 -18.61
C ARG A 431 17.94 8.25 -19.86
N VAL A 432 18.47 7.03 -19.73
CA VAL A 432 18.89 6.19 -20.86
C VAL A 432 17.84 5.10 -21.08
N THR A 433 17.36 4.97 -22.32
CA THR A 433 16.29 4.03 -22.71
C THR A 433 16.77 3.08 -23.80
N SER A 434 16.41 1.82 -23.69
CA SER A 434 16.69 0.78 -24.67
C SER A 434 15.61 0.68 -25.74
N SER A 435 15.99 0.39 -26.99
CA SER A 435 15.04 0.17 -28.09
C SER A 435 14.15 -1.06 -27.88
N ASN A 436 14.54 -1.98 -26.98
CA ASN A 436 13.73 -3.12 -26.57
C ASN A 436 12.91 -2.83 -25.29
N GLY A 437 12.73 -1.56 -24.95
CA GLY A 437 12.07 -1.12 -23.72
C GLY A 437 12.99 -1.20 -22.50
N GLY A 438 12.57 -0.57 -21.39
CA GLY A 438 13.40 -0.47 -20.18
C GLY A 438 14.34 0.74 -20.20
N SER A 439 14.69 1.23 -19.01
CA SER A 439 15.47 2.45 -18.85
C SER A 439 16.06 2.56 -17.46
N ASP A 440 17.07 3.41 -17.34
CA ASP A 440 17.61 3.86 -16.07
C ASP A 440 17.70 5.40 -16.03
N THR A 441 17.66 5.99 -14.84
CA THR A 441 17.72 7.44 -14.62
C THR A 441 18.66 7.77 -13.48
N GLU A 442 19.64 8.63 -13.75
CA GLU A 442 20.65 9.05 -12.78
C GLU A 442 20.75 10.57 -12.71
N GLU A 443 21.14 11.07 -11.53
CA GLU A 443 21.57 12.47 -11.36
C GLU A 443 22.89 12.68 -12.10
N VAL A 444 23.06 13.86 -12.69
CA VAL A 444 24.30 14.21 -13.37
C VAL A 444 25.29 14.78 -12.36
N VAL A 445 26.43 14.11 -12.23
CA VAL A 445 27.54 14.58 -11.39
C VAL A 445 28.28 15.69 -12.14
N ILE A 446 28.39 16.84 -11.50
CA ILE A 446 29.16 17.96 -12.04
C ILE A 446 30.63 17.80 -11.65
N VAL A 447 31.51 17.74 -12.66
CA VAL A 447 32.95 17.64 -12.50
C VAL A 447 33.63 18.89 -13.06
N GLN A 448 34.81 19.23 -12.54
CA GLN A 448 35.55 20.43 -12.97
C GLN A 448 36.20 20.24 -14.34
#